data_AF-A0A447UM03-F1
#
_entry.id   AF-A0A447UM03-F1
#
_cell.length_a   1.000
_cell.length_b   1.000
_cell.length_c   1.000
_cell.angle_alpha   90.00
_cell.angle_beta   90.00
_cell.angle_gamma   90.00
#
_symmetry.space_group_name_H-M   'P 1'
#
loop_
_entity.id
_entity.type
_entity.pdbx_description
1 polymer ?
#
loop_
_entity_poly.entity_id
_entity_poly.type
_entity_poly.pdbx_seq_one_letter_code
_entity_poly.pdbx_strand_id
1 'polypeptide(L)'
;MDGTGKLVATDTIYPHTGQAAKAAVAVAALCEKHNVELVAIGNGTASRETERFFLNVQKQFPKVTAQKVIVSEAGASVYSASELAALEFPDLDVSLRGAVSIARRLQDPLAELVKIDPKSIGVGQYQHDVSQTQLARKLDAVVEDCVNAVGVDLNTASVPLLTRVAGLTRMMAQNIVAWRDENGQFQNRQQLLKVSRLGPKAFEQCAGFLRINHGD
;
A
#
# COMPACT_ATOMS: atom_id res chain seq x y z
N MET A 1 -6.03 1.75 -10.22
CA MET A 1 -4.68 1.16 -10.21
C MET A 1 -4.69 0.00 -11.20
N ASP A 2 -3.59 -0.29 -11.89
CA ASP A 2 -3.47 -1.53 -12.64
C ASP A 2 -3.07 -2.70 -11.73
N GLY A 3 -2.94 -3.90 -12.30
CA GLY A 3 -2.59 -5.13 -11.56
C GLY A 3 -1.21 -5.11 -10.88
N THR A 4 -0.35 -4.13 -11.18
CA THR A 4 0.97 -3.98 -10.53
C THR A 4 0.97 -2.94 -9.41
N GLY A 5 -0.17 -2.28 -9.16
CA GLY A 5 -0.24 -1.17 -8.21
C GLY A 5 0.32 0.15 -8.76
N LYS A 6 0.41 0.28 -10.10
CA LYS A 6 0.67 1.56 -10.77
C LYS A 6 -0.63 2.36 -10.90
N LEU A 7 -0.51 3.68 -10.71
CA LEU A 7 -1.61 4.61 -10.91
C LEU A 7 -1.87 4.84 -12.40
N VAL A 8 -3.14 4.73 -12.80
CA VAL A 8 -3.58 4.86 -14.21
C VAL A 8 -4.49 6.06 -14.46
N ALA A 9 -5.28 6.45 -13.47
CA ALA A 9 -6.19 7.58 -13.52
C ALA A 9 -6.63 7.97 -12.10
N THR A 10 -7.00 9.23 -11.92
CA THR A 10 -7.63 9.78 -10.71
C THR A 10 -8.77 10.70 -11.12
N ASP A 11 -9.80 10.79 -10.27
CA ASP A 11 -10.88 11.75 -10.43
C ASP A 11 -11.44 12.13 -9.05
N THR A 12 -12.13 13.27 -8.96
CA THR A 12 -12.90 13.69 -7.79
C THR A 12 -14.36 13.88 -8.18
N ILE A 13 -15.22 13.06 -7.59
CA ILE A 13 -16.66 13.04 -7.86
C ILE A 13 -17.46 13.47 -6.62
N TYR A 14 -18.67 13.98 -6.85
CA TYR A 14 -19.51 14.52 -5.76
C TYR A 14 -20.90 13.85 -5.70
N PRO A 15 -20.97 12.51 -5.52
CA PRO A 15 -22.25 11.78 -5.60
C PRO A 15 -23.26 12.19 -4.52
N HIS A 16 -22.79 12.71 -3.38
CA HIS A 16 -23.62 13.03 -2.22
C HIS A 16 -24.07 14.50 -2.16
N THR A 17 -23.82 15.28 -3.21
CA THR A 17 -24.13 16.73 -3.28
C THR A 17 -25.15 17.07 -4.37
N GLY A 18 -25.95 16.09 -4.79
CA GLY A 18 -26.91 16.25 -5.90
C GLY A 18 -26.32 16.00 -7.29
N GLN A 19 -25.02 15.68 -7.40
CA GLN A 19 -24.35 15.35 -8.68
C GLN A 19 -24.23 13.83 -8.93
N ALA A 20 -25.11 13.02 -8.33
CA ALA A 20 -25.05 11.56 -8.40
C ALA A 20 -25.03 11.01 -9.84
N ALA A 21 -25.85 11.54 -10.75
CA ALA A 21 -25.88 11.08 -12.14
C ALA A 21 -24.55 11.33 -12.88
N LYS A 22 -23.97 12.52 -12.72
CA LYS A 22 -22.66 12.87 -13.30
C LYS A 22 -21.55 11.99 -12.74
N ALA A 23 -21.55 11.79 -11.41
CA ALA A 23 -20.61 10.90 -10.73
C ALA A 23 -20.73 9.45 -11.23
N ALA A 24 -21.95 8.95 -11.45
CA ALA A 24 -22.20 7.59 -11.91
C ALA A 24 -21.61 7.34 -13.30
N VAL A 25 -21.80 8.28 -14.23
CA VAL A 25 -21.20 8.23 -15.57
C VAL A 25 -19.67 8.21 -15.51
N ALA A 26 -19.07 9.05 -14.66
CA ALA A 26 -17.61 9.11 -14.50
C ALA A 26 -17.04 7.79 -13.96
N VAL A 27 -17.66 7.22 -12.91
CA VAL A 27 -17.24 5.93 -12.34
C VAL A 27 -17.38 4.81 -13.37
N ALA A 28 -18.52 4.71 -14.06
CA ALA A 28 -18.73 3.69 -15.07
C ALA A 28 -17.69 3.78 -16.20
N ALA A 29 -17.41 4.99 -16.69
CA ALA A 29 -16.40 5.21 -17.72
C ALA A 29 -15.00 4.76 -17.27
N LEU A 30 -14.60 5.04 -16.03
CA LEU A 30 -13.32 4.58 -15.49
C LEU A 30 -13.27 3.06 -15.34
N CYS A 31 -14.35 2.45 -14.83
CA CYS A 31 -14.45 1.00 -14.69
C CYS A 31 -14.33 0.29 -16.04
N GLU A 32 -15.06 0.75 -17.05
CA GLU A 32 -15.03 0.15 -18.39
C GLU A 32 -13.69 0.40 -19.10
N LYS A 33 -13.16 1.63 -19.07
CA LYS A 33 -11.91 1.99 -19.75
C LYS A 33 -10.71 1.20 -19.24
N HIS A 34 -10.66 0.94 -17.94
CA HIS A 34 -9.53 0.28 -17.29
C HIS A 34 -9.81 -1.18 -16.92
N ASN A 35 -10.94 -1.74 -17.36
CA ASN A 35 -11.37 -3.10 -17.04
C ASN A 35 -11.26 -3.41 -15.54
N VAL A 36 -11.83 -2.52 -14.71
CA VAL A 36 -11.68 -2.59 -13.25
C VAL A 36 -12.39 -3.84 -12.73
N GLU A 37 -11.65 -4.70 -12.04
CA GLU A 37 -12.18 -5.93 -11.43
C GLU A 37 -12.65 -5.71 -9.98
N LEU A 38 -12.00 -4.79 -9.27
CA LEU A 38 -12.24 -4.52 -7.85
C LEU A 38 -12.36 -3.02 -7.57
N VAL A 39 -13.29 -2.64 -6.69
CA VAL A 39 -13.47 -1.27 -6.20
C VAL A 39 -13.29 -1.25 -4.68
N ALA A 40 -12.19 -0.65 -4.23
CA ALA A 40 -11.94 -0.41 -2.82
C ALA A 40 -12.70 0.83 -2.34
N ILE A 41 -13.49 0.69 -1.28
CA ILE A 41 -14.23 1.79 -0.64
C ILE A 41 -13.70 1.95 0.78
N GLY A 42 -13.18 3.13 1.11
CA GLY A 42 -12.74 3.47 2.47
C GLY A 42 -13.89 3.38 3.48
N ASN A 43 -13.61 2.91 4.69
CA ASN A 43 -14.60 2.69 5.73
C ASN A 43 -14.89 3.91 6.63
N GLY A 44 -14.48 5.11 6.22
CA GLY A 44 -14.73 6.34 6.96
C GLY A 44 -16.08 6.99 6.70
N THR A 45 -16.09 8.32 6.76
CA THR A 45 -17.29 9.15 6.59
C THR A 45 -17.93 8.90 5.22
N ALA A 46 -19.26 8.78 5.20
CA ALA A 46 -20.06 8.53 4.00
C ALA A 46 -19.74 7.19 3.26
N SER A 47 -19.07 6.23 3.90
CA SER A 47 -18.72 4.93 3.30
C SER A 47 -19.96 4.12 2.89
N ARG A 48 -20.98 4.06 3.76
CA ARG A 48 -22.27 3.37 3.49
C ARG A 48 -23.04 4.01 2.35
N GLU A 49 -23.02 5.33 2.25
CA GLU A 49 -23.63 6.10 1.16
C GLU A 49 -22.89 5.83 -0.15
N THR A 50 -21.56 5.81 -0.11
CA THR A 50 -20.69 5.53 -1.27
C THR A 50 -20.88 4.10 -1.77
N GLU A 51 -21.01 3.14 -0.86
CA GLU A 51 -21.33 1.75 -1.17
C GLU A 51 -22.69 1.62 -1.86
N ARG A 52 -23.74 2.27 -1.33
CA ARG A 52 -25.07 2.29 -1.94
C ARG A 52 -25.06 2.97 -3.31
N PHE A 53 -24.31 4.07 -3.44
CA PHE A 53 -24.10 4.75 -4.70
C PHE A 53 -23.48 3.82 -5.74
N PHE A 54 -22.40 3.11 -5.40
CA PHE A 54 -21.74 2.18 -6.33
C PHE A 54 -22.69 1.05 -6.78
N LEU A 55 -23.49 0.49 -5.87
CA LEU A 55 -24.51 -0.49 -6.25
C LEU A 55 -25.53 0.05 -7.25
N ASN A 56 -25.91 1.33 -7.14
CA ASN A 56 -26.79 1.96 -8.13
C ASN A 56 -26.08 2.19 -9.47
N VAL A 57 -24.77 2.51 -9.47
CA VAL A 57 -23.96 2.56 -10.69
C VAL A 57 -24.01 1.20 -11.41
N GLN A 58 -23.82 0.09 -10.69
CA GLN A 58 -23.87 -1.25 -11.30
C GLN A 58 -25.24 -1.59 -11.90
N LYS A 59 -26.34 -1.14 -11.27
CA LYS A 59 -27.69 -1.29 -11.83
C LYS A 59 -27.90 -0.47 -13.10
N GLN A 60 -27.37 0.75 -13.14
CA GLN A 60 -27.52 1.66 -14.28
C GLN A 60 -26.59 1.31 -15.45
N PHE A 61 -25.40 0.76 -15.16
CA PHE A 61 -24.37 0.41 -16.12
C PHE A 61 -24.00 -1.07 -15.98
N PRO A 62 -24.73 -1.98 -16.63
CA PRO A 62 -24.55 -3.44 -16.45
C PRO A 62 -23.17 -3.98 -16.86
N LYS A 63 -22.37 -3.21 -17.61
CA LYS A 63 -20.98 -3.55 -17.93
C LYS A 63 -20.02 -3.35 -16.75
N VAL A 64 -20.42 -2.62 -15.72
CA VAL A 64 -19.63 -2.41 -14.50
C VAL A 64 -19.80 -3.62 -13.58
N THR A 65 -19.01 -4.66 -13.84
CA THR A 65 -19.04 -5.93 -13.10
C THR A 65 -18.09 -5.98 -11.91
N ALA A 66 -17.34 -4.90 -11.66
CA ALA A 66 -16.35 -4.83 -10.59
C ALA A 66 -16.94 -5.17 -9.22
N GLN A 67 -16.24 -5.95 -8.41
CA GLN A 67 -16.66 -6.26 -7.05
C GLN A 67 -16.22 -5.16 -6.08
N LYS A 68 -17.14 -4.67 -5.27
CA LYS A 68 -16.81 -3.71 -4.21
C LYS A 68 -16.26 -4.42 -2.98
N VAL A 69 -15.28 -3.81 -2.33
CA VAL A 69 -14.71 -4.27 -1.06
C VAL A 69 -14.55 -3.07 -0.13
N ILE A 70 -14.98 -3.22 1.12
CA ILE A 70 -14.76 -2.22 2.16
C ILE A 70 -13.35 -2.38 2.71
N VAL A 71 -12.58 -1.30 2.73
CA VAL A 71 -11.17 -1.29 3.14
C VAL A 71 -10.97 -0.27 4.27
N SER A 72 -10.14 -0.64 5.25
CA SER A 72 -9.77 0.30 6.32
C SER A 72 -9.02 1.50 5.75
N GLU A 73 -9.46 2.70 6.07
CA GLU A 73 -8.74 3.94 5.76
C GLU A 73 -7.78 4.39 6.87
N ALA A 74 -7.60 3.57 7.91
CA ALA A 74 -6.74 3.89 9.05
C ALA A 74 -5.33 4.30 8.60
N GLY A 75 -4.91 5.52 8.95
CA GLY A 75 -3.62 6.07 8.55
C GLY A 75 -3.48 6.47 7.07
N ALA A 76 -4.54 6.38 6.25
CA ALA A 76 -4.48 6.80 4.83
C ALA A 76 -4.25 8.32 4.69
N SER A 77 -4.82 9.11 5.59
CA SER A 77 -4.58 10.56 5.69
C SER A 77 -3.16 10.88 6.17
N VAL A 78 -2.60 10.07 7.05
CA VAL A 78 -1.21 10.22 7.51
C VAL A 78 -0.24 9.86 6.37
N TYR A 79 -0.52 8.79 5.63
CA TYR A 79 0.23 8.47 4.41
C TYR A 79 0.17 9.62 3.41
N SER A 80 -1.02 10.14 3.09
CA SER A 80 -1.16 11.13 2.01
C SER A 80 -0.42 12.44 2.26
N ALA A 81 -0.29 12.83 3.53
CA ALA A 81 0.47 13.98 3.98
C ALA A 81 1.97 13.70 4.22
N SER A 82 2.42 12.45 4.06
CA SER A 82 3.82 12.07 4.30
C SER A 82 4.75 12.51 3.17
N GLU A 83 6.02 12.71 3.50
CA GLU A 83 7.09 12.95 2.53
C GLU A 83 7.22 11.79 1.53
N LEU A 84 7.04 10.54 1.99
CA LEU A 84 7.06 9.36 1.14
C LEU A 84 5.97 9.44 0.06
N ALA A 85 4.74 9.78 0.41
CA ALA A 85 3.66 9.92 -0.58
C ALA A 85 3.88 11.11 -1.52
N ALA A 86 4.50 12.20 -1.04
CA ALA A 86 4.89 13.32 -1.88
C ALA A 86 5.98 12.93 -2.90
N LEU A 87 6.90 12.04 -2.53
CA LEU A 87 7.91 11.49 -3.45
C LEU A 87 7.30 10.48 -4.43
N GLU A 88 6.38 9.62 -3.98
CA GLU A 88 5.69 8.65 -4.86
C GLU A 88 4.75 9.35 -5.86
N PHE A 89 4.13 10.47 -5.47
CA PHE A 89 3.10 11.17 -6.24
C PHE A 89 3.21 12.71 -6.13
N PRO A 90 4.27 13.31 -6.70
CA PRO A 90 4.55 14.75 -6.55
C PRO A 90 3.43 15.62 -7.13
N ASP A 91 2.85 15.21 -8.25
CA ASP A 91 1.85 15.98 -8.99
C ASP A 91 0.40 15.74 -8.52
N LEU A 92 0.19 14.84 -7.54
CA LEU A 92 -1.14 14.57 -7.00
C LEU A 92 -1.42 15.44 -5.78
N ASP A 93 -2.65 15.95 -5.71
CA ASP A 93 -3.19 16.54 -4.49
C ASP A 93 -3.22 15.55 -3.33
N VAL A 94 -3.07 16.06 -2.11
CA VAL A 94 -3.06 15.27 -0.87
C VAL A 94 -4.32 14.41 -0.72
N SER A 95 -5.49 14.91 -1.13
CA SER A 95 -6.74 14.14 -1.04
C SER A 95 -6.73 12.89 -1.92
N LEU A 96 -6.16 12.98 -3.13
CA LEU A 96 -6.10 11.88 -4.09
C LEU A 96 -5.08 10.80 -3.69
N ARG A 97 -3.98 11.19 -3.03
CA ARG A 97 -2.99 10.23 -2.50
C ARG A 97 -3.63 9.26 -1.50
N GLY A 98 -4.61 9.73 -0.71
CA GLY A 98 -5.37 8.86 0.19
C GLY A 98 -6.14 7.76 -0.55
N ALA A 99 -6.81 8.11 -1.67
CA ALA A 99 -7.53 7.15 -2.50
C ALA A 99 -6.58 6.12 -3.15
N VAL A 100 -5.38 6.54 -3.53
CA VAL A 100 -4.34 5.62 -4.02
C VAL A 100 -3.96 4.59 -2.95
N SER A 101 -3.78 5.02 -1.69
CA SER A 101 -3.47 4.11 -0.59
C SER A 101 -4.60 3.10 -0.34
N ILE A 102 -5.85 3.55 -0.35
CA ILE A 102 -7.02 2.66 -0.19
C ILE A 102 -7.06 1.58 -1.28
N ALA A 103 -6.79 1.94 -2.53
CA ALA A 103 -6.75 0.98 -3.64
C ALA A 103 -5.60 -0.04 -3.50
N ARG A 104 -4.40 0.42 -3.13
CA ARG A 104 -3.23 -0.47 -2.94
C ARG A 104 -3.38 -1.41 -1.76
N ARG A 105 -4.02 -0.98 -0.67
CA ARG A 105 -4.33 -1.85 0.48
C ARG A 105 -5.21 -3.04 0.10
N LEU A 106 -6.09 -2.89 -0.89
CA LEU A 106 -6.89 -4.02 -1.36
C LEU A 106 -6.03 -5.05 -2.11
N GLN A 107 -5.01 -4.59 -2.85
CA GLN A 107 -4.11 -5.46 -3.61
C GLN A 107 -3.15 -6.19 -2.69
N ASP A 108 -2.51 -5.47 -1.78
CA ASP A 108 -1.61 -6.00 -0.76
C ASP A 108 -1.65 -5.12 0.50
N PRO A 109 -2.42 -5.51 1.52
CA PRO A 109 -2.52 -4.75 2.76
C PRO A 109 -1.17 -4.55 3.45
N LEU A 110 -0.32 -5.58 3.45
CA LEU A 110 0.95 -5.56 4.18
C LEU A 110 1.91 -4.58 3.52
N ALA A 111 2.10 -4.69 2.21
CA ALA A 111 3.03 -3.83 1.45
C ALA A 111 2.64 -2.34 1.47
N GLU A 112 1.35 -2.03 1.64
CA GLU A 112 0.88 -0.65 1.71
C GLU A 112 0.87 -0.10 3.16
N LEU A 113 0.47 -0.89 4.15
CA LEU A 113 0.42 -0.43 5.55
C LEU A 113 1.81 -0.19 6.16
N VAL A 114 2.84 -0.92 5.73
CA VAL A 114 4.23 -0.70 6.20
C VAL A 114 4.81 0.66 5.81
N LYS A 115 4.17 1.38 4.88
CA LYS A 115 4.55 2.74 4.48
C LYS A 115 4.15 3.81 5.50
N ILE A 116 3.33 3.45 6.48
CA ILE A 116 2.81 4.35 7.52
C ILE A 116 3.56 4.08 8.82
N ASP A 117 3.78 5.11 9.64
CA ASP A 117 4.22 4.92 11.03
C ASP A 117 3.19 4.01 11.73
N PRO A 118 3.58 2.83 12.27
CA PRO A 118 2.63 1.89 12.84
C PRO A 118 1.72 2.51 13.91
N LYS A 119 2.24 3.45 14.71
CA LYS A 119 1.44 4.16 15.74
C LYS A 119 0.42 5.14 15.16
N SER A 120 0.48 5.40 13.86
CA SER A 120 -0.46 6.24 13.13
C SER A 120 -1.50 5.41 12.36
N ILE A 121 -1.35 4.08 12.34
CA ILE A 121 -2.42 3.17 11.95
C ILE A 121 -3.39 3.17 13.13
N GLY A 122 -4.49 3.93 13.02
CA GLY A 122 -5.50 4.04 14.06
C GLY A 122 -6.18 2.69 14.33
N VAL A 123 -5.71 1.97 15.34
CA VAL A 123 -6.17 0.63 15.74
C VAL A 123 -7.03 0.64 17.00
N GLY A 124 -7.16 1.78 17.68
CA GLY A 124 -7.99 1.89 18.89
C GLY A 124 -8.45 3.32 19.18
N GLN A 125 -9.58 3.43 19.89
CA GLN A 125 -10.21 4.72 20.21
C GLN A 125 -9.33 5.63 21.06
N TYR A 126 -8.65 5.07 22.08
CA TYR A 126 -7.82 5.82 23.04
C TYR A 126 -6.33 5.71 22.72
N GLN A 127 -5.98 5.48 21.46
CA GLN A 127 -4.58 5.27 21.02
C GLN A 127 -3.68 6.47 21.32
N HIS A 128 -4.25 7.68 21.36
CA HIS A 128 -3.52 8.90 21.69
C HIS A 128 -3.36 9.12 23.20
N ASP A 129 -4.13 8.42 24.04
CA ASP A 129 -4.16 8.60 25.49
C ASP A 129 -3.21 7.64 26.23
N VAL A 130 -2.55 6.73 25.50
CA VAL A 130 -1.56 5.79 26.05
C VAL A 130 -0.13 6.29 25.86
N SER A 131 0.83 5.63 26.54
CA SER A 131 2.25 5.89 26.36
C SER A 131 2.67 5.64 24.91
N GLN A 132 2.99 6.72 24.18
CA GLN A 132 3.34 6.66 22.77
C GLN A 132 4.63 5.87 22.51
N THR A 133 5.59 5.91 23.44
CA THR A 133 6.83 5.12 23.34
C THR A 133 6.56 3.62 23.45
N GLN A 134 5.70 3.21 24.38
CA GLN A 134 5.35 1.79 24.54
C GLN A 134 4.51 1.30 23.37
N LEU A 135 3.55 2.12 22.90
CA LEU A 135 2.73 1.83 21.74
C LEU A 135 3.58 1.63 20.48
N ALA A 136 4.46 2.58 20.17
CA ALA A 136 5.34 2.49 19.00
C ALA A 136 6.18 1.21 19.03
N ARG A 137 6.84 0.92 20.17
CA ARG A 137 7.65 -0.30 20.32
C ARG A 137 6.83 -1.58 20.11
N LYS A 138 5.59 -1.64 20.60
CA LYS A 138 4.73 -2.82 20.47
C LYS A 138 4.23 -2.99 19.04
N LEU A 139 3.82 -1.91 18.39
CA LEU A 139 3.34 -1.96 17.01
C LEU A 139 4.49 -2.22 16.01
N ASP A 140 5.67 -1.67 16.24
CA ASP A 140 6.86 -1.98 15.44
C ASP A 140 7.19 -3.48 15.50
N ALA A 141 7.12 -4.09 16.69
CA ALA A 141 7.34 -5.53 16.85
C ALA A 141 6.29 -6.37 16.09
N VAL A 142 5.01 -6.01 16.17
CA VAL A 142 3.94 -6.70 15.42
C VAL A 142 4.17 -6.58 13.90
N VAL A 143 4.57 -5.39 13.42
CA VAL A 143 4.86 -5.18 12.00
C VAL A 143 6.06 -6.03 11.55
N GLU A 144 7.12 -6.07 12.34
CA GLU A 144 8.28 -6.93 12.09
C GLU A 144 7.86 -8.41 12.03
N ASP A 145 7.12 -8.90 13.03
CA ASP A 145 6.63 -10.28 13.07
C ASP A 145 5.78 -10.62 11.84
N CYS A 146 4.84 -9.76 11.45
CA CYS A 146 3.99 -9.96 10.29
C CYS A 146 4.78 -10.00 8.97
N VAL A 147 5.72 -9.07 8.78
CA VAL A 147 6.54 -8.99 7.57
C VAL A 147 7.42 -10.22 7.42
N ASN A 148 8.08 -10.62 8.51
CA ASN A 148 8.98 -11.78 8.49
C ASN A 148 8.20 -13.10 8.36
N ALA A 149 7.00 -13.20 8.94
CA ALA A 149 6.15 -14.39 8.79
C ALA A 149 5.65 -14.61 7.36
N VAL A 150 5.29 -13.54 6.64
CA VAL A 150 4.85 -13.62 5.23
C VAL A 150 6.04 -13.77 4.29
N GLY A 151 7.18 -13.17 4.64
CA GLY A 151 8.36 -13.07 3.80
C GLY A 151 8.17 -12.08 2.65
N VAL A 152 9.27 -11.57 2.11
CA VAL A 152 9.29 -10.43 1.20
C VAL A 152 9.97 -10.80 -0.10
N ASP A 153 9.34 -10.55 -1.26
CA ASP A 153 9.98 -10.76 -2.56
C ASP A 153 11.01 -9.65 -2.82
N LEU A 154 12.28 -10.07 -2.91
CA LEU A 154 13.43 -9.20 -3.03
C LEU A 154 13.39 -8.33 -4.31
N ASN A 155 12.81 -8.85 -5.39
CA ASN A 155 12.82 -8.19 -6.69
C ASN A 155 11.70 -7.16 -6.86
N THR A 156 10.68 -7.20 -6.00
CA THR A 156 9.49 -6.33 -6.12
C THR A 156 9.26 -5.46 -4.90
N ALA A 157 9.81 -5.83 -3.74
CA ALA A 157 9.58 -5.10 -2.49
C ALA A 157 10.08 -3.66 -2.51
N SER A 158 9.35 -2.79 -1.83
CA SER A 158 9.70 -1.39 -1.62
C SER A 158 10.72 -1.22 -0.48
N VAL A 159 11.40 -0.08 -0.42
CA VAL A 159 12.29 0.27 0.70
C VAL A 159 11.57 0.21 2.05
N PRO A 160 10.34 0.75 2.22
CA PRO A 160 9.59 0.61 3.47
C PRO A 160 9.36 -0.84 3.89
N LEU A 161 9.01 -1.73 2.96
CA LEU A 161 8.78 -3.14 3.25
C LEU A 161 10.07 -3.87 3.64
N LEU A 162 11.15 -3.67 2.87
CA LEU A 162 12.46 -4.25 3.17
C LEU A 162 13.01 -3.77 4.53
N THR A 163 12.73 -2.53 4.93
CA THR A 163 13.15 -1.99 6.22
C THR A 163 12.54 -2.74 7.41
N ARG A 164 11.44 -3.48 7.20
CA ARG A 164 10.78 -4.28 8.24
C ARG A 164 11.25 -5.74 8.28
N VAL A 165 12.15 -6.15 7.39
CA VAL A 165 12.75 -7.49 7.40
C VAL A 165 13.83 -7.55 8.48
N ALA A 166 13.84 -8.65 9.23
CA ALA A 166 14.81 -8.88 10.30
C ALA A 166 16.25 -8.75 9.78
N GLY A 167 17.08 -8.02 10.52
CA GLY A 167 18.48 -7.78 10.15
C GLY A 167 18.70 -6.72 9.07
N LEU A 168 17.66 -6.13 8.49
CA LEU A 168 17.77 -5.02 7.55
C LEU A 168 17.55 -3.67 8.24
N THR A 169 18.35 -2.68 7.84
CA THR A 169 18.15 -1.27 8.17
C THR A 169 17.61 -0.53 6.96
N ARG A 170 17.08 0.69 7.16
CA ARG A 170 16.63 1.55 6.05
C ARG A 170 17.71 1.73 4.99
N MET A 171 18.96 1.91 5.41
CA MET A 171 20.09 2.07 4.49
C MET A 171 20.39 0.80 3.70
N MET A 172 20.33 -0.38 4.34
CA MET A 172 20.48 -1.64 3.63
C MET A 172 19.33 -1.87 2.64
N ALA A 173 18.10 -1.54 3.02
CA ALA A 173 16.94 -1.62 2.14
C ALA A 173 17.09 -0.71 0.90
N GLN A 174 17.57 0.52 1.09
CA GLN A 174 17.90 1.42 -0.03
C GLN A 174 18.98 0.83 -0.94
N ASN A 175 20.06 0.27 -0.36
CA ASN A 175 21.14 -0.33 -1.14
C ASN A 175 20.68 -1.58 -1.91
N ILE A 176 19.74 -2.37 -1.37
CA ILE A 176 19.15 -3.51 -2.08
C ILE A 176 18.38 -3.03 -3.31
N VAL A 177 17.54 -2.00 -3.17
CA VAL A 177 16.77 -1.45 -4.29
C VAL A 177 17.72 -0.83 -5.33
N ALA A 178 18.69 -0.03 -4.92
CA ALA A 178 19.69 0.53 -5.82
C ALA A 178 20.47 -0.56 -6.57
N TRP A 179 20.86 -1.63 -5.87
CA TRP A 179 21.57 -2.74 -6.49
C TRP A 179 20.73 -3.41 -7.59
N ARG A 180 19.44 -3.68 -7.37
CA ARG A 180 18.60 -4.30 -8.41
C ARG A 180 18.28 -3.34 -9.57
N ASP A 181 18.20 -2.04 -9.31
CA ASP A 181 17.97 -1.04 -10.35
C ASP A 181 19.20 -0.93 -11.27
N GLU A 182 20.40 -1.08 -10.71
CA GLU A 182 21.67 -1.04 -11.47
C GLU A 182 22.06 -2.37 -12.12
N ASN A 183 21.83 -3.50 -11.45
CA ASN A 183 22.35 -4.82 -11.84
C ASN A 183 21.27 -5.77 -12.37
N GLY A 184 20.00 -5.35 -12.36
CA GLY A 184 18.86 -6.19 -12.68
C GLY A 184 18.40 -7.05 -11.49
N GLN A 185 17.47 -7.96 -11.76
CA GLN A 185 16.85 -8.80 -10.74
C GLN A 185 17.84 -9.76 -10.07
N PHE A 186 17.70 -9.92 -8.75
CA PHE A 186 18.36 -10.96 -7.99
C PHE A 186 17.91 -12.34 -8.48
N GLN A 187 18.86 -13.22 -8.73
CA GLN A 187 18.67 -14.61 -9.18
C GLN A 187 18.79 -15.61 -8.03
N ASN A 188 19.59 -15.28 -7.02
CA ASN A 188 19.76 -16.08 -5.81
C ASN A 188 20.09 -15.19 -4.61
N ARG A 189 19.87 -15.71 -3.40
CA ARG A 189 20.10 -14.97 -2.16
C ARG A 189 21.58 -14.60 -1.97
N GLN A 190 22.53 -15.42 -2.42
CA GLN A 190 23.97 -15.13 -2.29
C GLN A 190 24.38 -13.80 -2.92
N GLN A 191 23.65 -13.31 -3.93
CA GLN A 191 23.90 -11.99 -4.51
C GLN A 191 23.69 -10.83 -3.53
N LEU A 192 22.94 -11.03 -2.43
CA LEU A 192 22.82 -10.04 -1.34
C LEU A 192 24.18 -9.70 -0.72
N LEU A 193 25.16 -10.60 -0.73
CA LEU A 193 26.52 -10.33 -0.24
C LEU A 193 27.29 -9.33 -1.12
N LYS A 194 26.79 -9.04 -2.33
CA LYS A 194 27.33 -8.00 -3.22
C LYS A 194 26.73 -6.61 -2.91
N VAL A 195 25.67 -6.55 -2.10
CA VAL A 195 25.00 -5.29 -1.74
C VAL A 195 25.84 -4.55 -0.73
N SER A 196 26.09 -3.26 -0.99
CA SER A 196 26.87 -2.40 -0.11
C SER A 196 26.30 -2.40 1.32
N ARG A 197 27.19 -2.54 2.31
CA ARG A 197 26.88 -2.57 3.76
C ARG A 197 26.04 -3.77 4.22
N LEU A 198 25.73 -4.73 3.36
CA LEU A 198 25.07 -5.99 3.73
C LEU A 198 26.13 -7.08 3.96
N GLY A 199 26.60 -7.17 5.21
CA GLY A 199 27.63 -8.15 5.60
C GLY A 199 27.07 -9.54 5.92
N PRO A 200 27.95 -10.54 6.17
CA PRO A 200 27.56 -11.94 6.41
C PRO A 200 26.55 -12.12 7.55
N LYS A 201 26.67 -11.34 8.64
CA LYS A 201 25.72 -11.40 9.75
C LYS A 201 24.34 -10.84 9.38
N ALA A 202 24.29 -9.75 8.62
CA ALA A 202 23.01 -9.21 8.14
C ALA A 202 22.34 -10.20 7.18
N PHE A 203 23.13 -10.81 6.30
CA PHE A 203 22.68 -11.88 5.40
C PHE A 203 22.11 -13.07 6.17
N GLU A 204 22.81 -13.58 7.18
CA GLU A 204 22.32 -14.67 8.03
C GLU A 204 20.95 -14.36 8.66
N GLN A 205 20.74 -13.13 9.10
CA GLN A 205 19.49 -12.70 9.73
C GLN A 205 18.34 -12.49 8.73
N CYS A 206 18.62 -11.97 7.52
CA CYS A 206 17.56 -11.59 6.57
C CYS A 206 17.25 -12.64 5.50
N ALA A 207 18.20 -13.50 5.14
CA ALA A 207 18.10 -14.37 3.97
C ALA A 207 16.90 -15.34 4.03
N GLY A 208 16.55 -15.81 5.23
CA GLY A 208 15.40 -16.71 5.42
C GLY A 208 14.04 -16.06 5.11
N PHE A 209 13.95 -14.74 5.25
CA PHE A 209 12.71 -13.97 5.08
C PHE A 209 12.58 -13.33 3.69
N LEU A 210 13.68 -13.27 2.93
CA LEU A 210 13.71 -12.74 1.56
C LEU A 210 13.46 -13.87 0.56
N ARG A 211 12.47 -13.71 -0.31
CA ARG A 211 12.10 -14.66 -1.36
C ARG A 211 12.53 -14.11 -2.72
N ILE A 212 12.78 -15.01 -3.67
CA ILE A 212 13.01 -14.66 -5.07
C ILE A 212 12.03 -15.52 -5.87
N ASN A 213 11.00 -14.89 -6.41
CA ASN A 213 10.04 -15.60 -7.26
C ASN A 213 10.76 -16.05 -8.54
N HIS A 214 10.71 -17.34 -8.86
CA HIS A 214 11.44 -17.96 -9.97
C HIS A 214 12.98 -17.90 -9.86
N GLY A 215 13.53 -17.71 -8.66
CA GLY A 215 14.97 -17.80 -8.40
C GLY A 215 15.43 -19.21 -7.99
N ASP A 216 16.75 -19.41 -7.98
CA ASP A 216 17.44 -20.62 -7.50
C ASP A 216 17.55 -20.67 -5.96
#